data_AF-A0A9E2HDX5-F1
#
_entry.id   AF-A0A9E2HDX5-F1
#
_cell.length_a   1.000
_cell.length_b   1.000
_cell.length_c   1.000
_cell.angle_alpha   90.00
_cell.angle_beta   90.00
_cell.angle_gamma   90.00
#
_symmetry.space_group_name_H-M   'P 1'
#
loop_
_entity.id
_entity.type
_entity.pdbx_description
1 polymer ?
#
loop_
_entity_poly.entity_id
_entity_poly.type
_entity_poly.pdbx_seq_one_letter_code
_entity_poly.pdbx_strand_id
1 'polypeptide(L)'
;MRLKKQNGFTMMELLIVTVIIGLIAAMAVPDFVKSMQKLRWHGTGTDVMTSLRLARSYAISQQRQFGVVFDTSSNHITVFKDLVNPTAFTFEYGDSVVAQDSIEAKFD
;
A
#
# COMPACT_ATOMS: atom_id res chain seq x y z
N MET A 1 60.94 18.92 -3.68
CA MET A 1 59.51 18.55 -3.54
C MET A 1 58.65 19.79 -3.78
N ARG A 2 57.92 19.88 -4.89
CA ARG A 2 56.96 20.98 -5.12
C ARG A 2 55.67 20.66 -4.38
N LEU A 3 55.32 21.48 -3.39
CA LEU A 3 54.04 21.39 -2.68
C LEU A 3 52.91 21.75 -3.64
N LYS A 4 51.99 20.81 -3.83
CA LYS A 4 50.78 20.99 -4.65
C LYS A 4 49.88 22.00 -3.93
N LYS A 5 49.53 23.11 -4.58
CA LYS A 5 48.54 24.06 -4.05
C LYS A 5 47.20 23.34 -3.91
N GLN A 6 46.68 23.28 -2.69
CA GLN A 6 45.31 22.84 -2.43
C GLN A 6 44.39 24.03 -2.72
N ASN A 7 43.58 23.92 -3.76
CA ASN A 7 42.54 24.91 -4.05
C ASN A 7 41.30 24.53 -3.23
N GLY A 8 40.87 25.41 -2.32
CA GLY A 8 39.61 25.29 -1.59
C GLY A 8 38.44 25.92 -2.35
N PHE A 9 37.21 25.54 -1.98
CA PHE A 9 35.99 26.11 -2.54
C PHE A 9 35.82 27.58 -2.16
N THR A 10 35.26 28.36 -3.07
CA THR A 10 34.90 29.76 -2.82
C THR A 10 33.58 29.87 -2.04
N MET A 11 33.38 30.97 -1.31
CA MET A 11 32.07 31.24 -0.67
C MET A 11 30.95 31.35 -1.71
N MET A 12 31.26 31.88 -2.90
CA MET A 12 30.29 32.01 -3.97
C MET A 12 29.87 30.64 -4.54
N GLU A 13 30.79 29.67 -4.62
CA GLU A 13 30.43 28.30 -5.01
C GLU A 13 29.43 27.68 -4.05
N LEU A 14 29.63 27.82 -2.74
CA LEU A 14 28.68 27.31 -1.76
C LEU A 14 27.30 27.99 -1.87
N LEU A 15 27.27 29.30 -2.13
CA LEU A 15 26.00 30.02 -2.35
C LEU A 15 25.27 29.51 -3.59
N ILE A 16 25.97 29.33 -4.71
CA ILE A 16 25.35 28.83 -5.94
C ILE A 16 24.86 27.39 -5.76
N VAL A 17 25.66 26.53 -5.12
CA VAL A 17 25.30 25.12 -4.88
C VAL A 17 24.06 25.00 -4.00
N THR A 18 23.97 25.77 -2.92
CA THR A 18 22.79 25.74 -2.04
C THR A 18 21.52 26.26 -2.72
N VAL A 19 21.63 27.28 -3.58
CA VAL A 19 20.52 27.75 -4.41
C VAL A 19 20.05 26.68 -5.38
N ILE A 20 20.97 25.99 -6.06
CA ILE A 20 20.63 24.90 -7.00
C ILE A 20 19.94 23.74 -6.26
N ILE A 21 20.48 23.32 -5.10
CA ILE A 21 19.88 22.25 -4.28
C ILE A 21 18.49 22.66 -3.80
N GLY A 22 18.30 23.91 -3.37
CA GLY A 22 17.00 24.43 -2.94
C GLY A 22 15.95 24.41 -4.05
N LEU A 23 16.33 24.81 -5.28
CA LEU A 23 15.45 24.75 -6.45
C LEU A 23 15.03 23.32 -6.78
N ILE A 24 15.99 22.38 -6.80
CA ILE A 24 15.72 20.96 -7.07
C ILE A 24 14.81 20.39 -5.98
N ALA A 25 15.10 20.66 -4.70
CA ALA A 25 14.29 20.17 -3.57
C ALA A 25 12.85 20.69 -3.62
N ALA A 26 12.64 21.96 -3.97
CA ALA A 26 11.31 22.55 -4.11
C ALA A 26 10.44 21.84 -5.17
N MET A 27 11.07 21.33 -6.25
CA MET A 27 10.37 20.58 -7.30
C MET A 27 10.22 19.09 -6.96
N ALA A 28 11.20 18.50 -6.28
CA ALA A 28 11.23 17.07 -5.96
C ALA A 28 10.21 16.67 -4.87
N VAL A 29 10.00 17.53 -3.85
CA VAL A 29 9.06 17.25 -2.75
C VAL A 29 7.62 16.99 -3.21
N PRO A 30 6.98 17.84 -4.04
CA PRO A 30 5.60 17.58 -4.48
C PRO A 30 5.47 16.33 -5.34
N ASP A 31 6.49 16.00 -6.14
CA ASP A 31 6.50 14.80 -6.99
C ASP A 31 6.66 13.51 -6.16
N PHE A 32 7.47 13.55 -5.11
CA PHE A 32 7.59 12.47 -4.15
C PHE A 32 6.27 12.19 -3.42
N VAL A 33 5.57 13.25 -2.98
CA VAL A 33 4.25 13.12 -2.33
C VAL A 33 3.21 12.51 -3.28
N LYS A 34 3.17 12.93 -4.55
CA LYS A 34 2.28 12.35 -5.58
C LYS A 34 2.59 10.88 -5.85
N SER A 35 3.87 10.53 -5.95
CA SER A 35 4.31 9.15 -6.16
C SER A 35 3.93 8.25 -4.99
N MET A 36 4.11 8.73 -3.76
CA MET A 36 3.67 8.02 -2.55
C MET A 36 2.16 7.80 -2.55
N GLN A 37 1.37 8.82 -2.90
CA GLN A 37 -0.08 8.67 -3.02
C GLN A 37 -0.46 7.64 -4.09
N LYS A 38 0.21 7.64 -5.24
CA LYS A 38 -0.03 6.66 -6.32
C LYS A 38 0.26 5.22 -5.86
N LEU A 39 1.28 5.02 -5.04
CA LEU A 39 1.58 3.71 -4.43
C LEU A 39 0.46 3.28 -3.47
N ARG A 40 -0.10 4.20 -2.67
CA ARG A 40 -1.24 3.91 -1.77
C ARG A 40 -2.48 3.44 -2.55
N TRP A 41 -2.77 4.07 -3.69
CA TRP A 41 -3.90 3.69 -4.54
C TRP A 41 -3.72 2.32 -5.20
N HIS A 42 -2.50 1.97 -5.63
CA HIS A 42 -2.23 0.67 -6.23
C HIS A 42 -2.30 -0.47 -5.20
N GLY A 43 -1.80 -0.25 -3.98
CA GLY A 43 -1.86 -1.25 -2.91
C GLY A 43 -3.29 -1.70 -2.61
N THR A 44 -4.19 -0.75 -2.39
CA THR A 44 -5.60 -1.04 -2.03
C THR A 44 -6.32 -1.89 -3.09
N GLY A 45 -6.08 -1.62 -4.39
CA GLY A 45 -6.69 -2.41 -5.47
C GLY A 45 -6.12 -3.84 -5.58
N THR A 46 -4.81 -3.99 -5.34
CA THR A 46 -4.14 -5.29 -5.32
C THR A 46 -4.59 -6.14 -4.13
N ASP A 47 -4.83 -5.55 -2.97
CA ASP A 47 -5.24 -6.26 -1.75
C ASP A 47 -6.66 -6.84 -1.89
N VAL A 48 -7.59 -6.06 -2.46
CA VAL A 48 -8.94 -6.51 -2.81
C VAL A 48 -8.88 -7.68 -3.79
N MET A 49 -8.09 -7.56 -4.86
CA MET A 49 -7.95 -8.64 -5.85
C MET A 49 -7.35 -9.90 -5.25
N THR A 50 -6.38 -9.77 -4.35
CA THR A 50 -5.73 -10.89 -3.67
C THR A 50 -6.71 -11.62 -2.75
N SER A 51 -7.50 -10.87 -1.99
CA SER A 51 -8.54 -11.41 -1.11
C SER A 51 -9.62 -12.16 -1.89
N LEU A 52 -10.07 -11.62 -3.03
CA LEU A 52 -11.03 -12.28 -3.91
C LEU A 52 -10.45 -13.56 -4.54
N ARG A 53 -9.18 -13.55 -4.95
CA ARG A 53 -8.49 -14.74 -5.47
C ARG A 53 -8.37 -15.83 -4.40
N LEU A 54 -8.07 -15.44 -3.16
CA LEU A 54 -7.99 -16.34 -2.03
C LEU A 54 -9.34 -17.00 -1.74
N ALA A 55 -10.40 -16.19 -1.62
CA ALA A 55 -11.76 -16.68 -1.44
C ALA A 55 -12.19 -17.65 -2.55
N ARG A 56 -11.89 -17.32 -3.82
CA ARG A 56 -12.15 -18.19 -4.97
C ARG A 56 -11.38 -19.51 -4.87
N SER A 57 -10.11 -19.48 -4.49
CA SER A 57 -9.29 -20.68 -4.32
C SER A 57 -9.88 -21.61 -3.27
N TYR A 58 -10.32 -21.05 -2.12
CA TYR A 58 -10.97 -21.82 -1.07
C TYR A 58 -12.32 -22.40 -1.51
N ALA A 59 -13.13 -21.62 -2.25
CA ALA A 59 -14.40 -22.08 -2.78
C ALA A 59 -14.24 -23.28 -3.73
N ILE A 60 -13.24 -23.23 -4.62
CA ILE A 60 -12.92 -24.34 -5.53
C ILE A 60 -12.39 -25.53 -4.75
N SER A 61 -11.44 -25.33 -3.83
CA SER A 61 -10.79 -26.41 -3.09
C SER A 61 -11.73 -27.16 -2.16
N GLN A 62 -12.70 -26.48 -1.54
CA GLN A 62 -13.63 -27.09 -0.59
C GLN A 62 -15.01 -27.39 -1.20
N GLN A 63 -15.22 -27.07 -2.48
CA GLN A 63 -16.51 -27.17 -3.18
C GLN A 63 -17.67 -26.58 -2.37
N ARG A 64 -17.44 -25.42 -1.75
CA ARG A 64 -18.39 -24.73 -0.87
C ARG A 64 -18.37 -23.23 -1.16
N GLN A 65 -19.41 -22.55 -0.71
CA GLN A 65 -19.54 -21.12 -0.89
C GLN A 65 -18.65 -20.35 0.10
N PHE A 66 -17.93 -19.35 -0.44
CA PHE A 66 -17.13 -18.40 0.32
C PHE A 66 -17.49 -17.01 -0.15
N GLY A 67 -17.49 -16.05 0.78
CA GLY A 67 -17.74 -14.65 0.51
C GLY A 67 -16.58 -13.78 0.99
N VAL A 68 -16.58 -12.53 0.51
CA VAL A 68 -15.67 -11.49 0.99
C VAL A 68 -16.52 -10.29 1.40
N VAL A 69 -16.40 -9.86 2.66
CA VAL A 69 -17.00 -8.62 3.16
C VAL A 69 -15.92 -7.58 3.36
N PHE A 70 -16.21 -6.38 2.86
CA PHE A 70 -15.43 -5.17 3.09
C PHE A 70 -16.16 -4.36 4.16
N ASP A 71 -15.60 -4.31 5.36
CA ASP A 71 -16.13 -3.43 6.40
C ASP A 71 -15.39 -2.09 6.32
N THR A 72 -16.06 -1.08 5.77
CA THR A 72 -15.52 0.28 5.62
C THR A 72 -15.42 1.03 6.96
N SER A 73 -16.10 0.56 8.00
CA SER A 73 -16.08 1.18 9.34
C SER A 73 -14.92 0.65 10.19
N SER A 74 -14.66 -0.65 10.10
CA SER A 74 -13.56 -1.33 10.78
C SER A 74 -12.29 -1.41 9.91
N ASN A 75 -12.36 -0.97 8.66
CA ASN A 75 -11.31 -1.02 7.65
C ASN A 75 -10.68 -2.43 7.49
N HIS A 76 -11.49 -3.48 7.58
CA HIS A 76 -11.05 -4.87 7.49
C HIS A 76 -11.71 -5.59 6.30
N ILE A 77 -10.94 -6.44 5.63
CA ILE A 77 -11.42 -7.41 4.64
C ILE A 77 -11.55 -8.75 5.34
N THR A 78 -12.74 -9.33 5.31
CA THR A 78 -12.98 -10.65 5.89
C THR A 78 -13.40 -11.61 4.80
N VAL A 79 -12.61 -12.68 4.63
CA VAL A 79 -12.96 -13.85 3.83
C VAL A 79 -13.61 -14.86 4.76
N PHE A 80 -14.84 -15.23 4.46
CA PHE A 80 -15.61 -16.15 5.28
C PHE A 80 -16.14 -17.31 4.43
N LYS A 81 -16.34 -18.44 5.10
CA LYS A 81 -17.06 -19.59 4.58
C LYS A 81 -18.51 -19.44 5.00
N ASP A 82 -19.36 -19.40 4.00
CA ASP A 82 -20.81 -19.25 4.16
C ASP A 82 -21.37 -20.61 4.62
N LEU A 83 -21.83 -20.65 5.86
CA LEU A 83 -22.40 -21.82 6.53
C LEU A 83 -23.85 -21.58 6.93
N VAL A 84 -24.22 -20.31 7.13
CA VAL A 84 -25.54 -19.89 7.54
C VAL A 84 -26.18 -19.14 6.36
N ASN A 85 -27.23 -19.74 5.78
CA ASN A 85 -27.96 -19.20 4.63
C ASN A 85 -27.12 -18.90 3.37
N PRO A 86 -26.60 -19.94 2.68
CA PRO A 86 -25.77 -19.77 1.47
C PRO A 86 -26.43 -19.03 0.31
N THR A 87 -27.72 -18.75 0.36
CA THR A 87 -28.41 -18.00 -0.69
C THR A 87 -28.39 -16.49 -0.48
N ALA A 88 -27.99 -16.01 0.70
CA ALA A 88 -28.03 -14.60 1.06
C ALA A 88 -26.72 -13.85 0.68
N PHE A 89 -25.61 -14.57 0.51
CA PHE A 89 -24.28 -14.01 0.18
C PHE A 89 -23.80 -12.92 1.17
N THR A 90 -24.29 -12.99 2.41
CA THR A 90 -24.00 -12.05 3.50
C THR A 90 -23.19 -12.75 4.57
N PHE A 91 -22.32 -12.02 5.26
CA PHE A 91 -21.64 -12.54 6.45
C PHE A 91 -22.60 -12.51 7.64
N GLU A 92 -22.92 -13.69 8.17
CA GLU A 92 -23.87 -13.86 9.26
C GLU A 92 -23.20 -14.44 10.51
N TYR A 93 -23.79 -14.17 11.67
CA TYR A 93 -23.32 -14.75 12.93
C TYR A 93 -23.43 -16.28 12.88
N GLY A 94 -22.30 -16.96 12.95
CA GLY A 94 -22.20 -18.42 12.77
C GLY A 94 -21.43 -18.85 11.53
N ASP A 95 -21.15 -17.92 10.60
CA ASP A 95 -20.21 -18.18 9.51
C ASP A 95 -18.78 -18.29 10.01
N SER A 96 -18.00 -19.14 9.34
CA SER A 96 -16.59 -19.33 9.71
C SER A 96 -15.72 -18.30 9.01
N VAL A 97 -15.02 -17.46 9.78
CA VAL A 97 -13.98 -16.57 9.25
C VAL A 97 -12.75 -17.41 8.90
N VAL A 98 -12.30 -17.28 7.66
CA VAL A 98 -11.20 -18.09 7.09
C VAL A 98 -9.93 -17.24 7.01
N ALA A 99 -10.08 -15.97 6.66
CA ALA A 99 -9.00 -14.99 6.70
C ALA A 99 -9.59 -13.61 7.00
N GLN A 100 -8.89 -12.82 7.79
CA GLN A 100 -9.23 -11.42 8.03
C GLN A 100 -7.95 -10.61 7.88
N ASP A 101 -7.99 -9.60 7.03
CA ASP A 101 -6.88 -8.71 6.76
C ASP A 101 -7.29 -7.26 6.96
N SER A 102 -6.36 -6.43 7.42
CA SER A 102 -6.59 -5.00 7.57
C SER A 102 -6.37 -4.30 6.23
N ILE A 103 -7.29 -3.41 5.84
CA ILE A 103 -7.15 -2.50 4.68
C ILE A 103 -6.20 -1.35 5.02
N GLU A 104 -5.52 -1.39 6.18
CA GLU A 104 -4.40 -0.49 6.42
C GLU A 104 -3.27 -0.86 5.47
N ALA A 105 -2.88 0.09 4.63
CA ALA A 105 -1.74 -0.05 3.75
C ALA A 105 -0.55 -0.55 4.59
N LYS A 106 -0.14 -1.79 4.33
CA LYS A 106 0.97 -2.43 5.03
C LYS A 106 2.25 -1.69 4.66
N PHE A 107 2.63 -0.72 5.48
CA PHE A 107 3.90 -0.01 5.39
C PHE A 107 4.89 -0.75 6.30
N ASP A 108 5.44 -1.86 5.80
CA ASP A 108 6.73 -2.42 6.26
C ASP A 108 7.71 -2.39 5.09
#